data_AF-A0A1I5Q7N1-F1
#
_entry.id   AF-A0A1I5Q7N1-F1
#
_cell.length_a   1.000
_cell.length_b   1.000
_cell.length_c   1.000
_cell.angle_alpha   90.00
_cell.angle_beta   90.00
_cell.angle_gamma   90.00
#
_symmetry.space_group_name_H-M   'P 1'
#
loop_
_entity.id
_entity.type
_entity.pdbx_description
1 polymer ?
#
loop_
_entity_poly.entity_id
_entity_poly.type
_entity_poly.pdbx_seq_one_letter_code
_entity_poly.pdbx_strand_id
1 'polypeptide(L)'
;QITNTASVTAMFGQEQVSAGPSTVNTGIVCDPSINVEKYVSINDNVFDPLLDDHDSPTGPQATSANNPIYFLVTVANDGNVTLTGFDFSDILSSPAGSVFAGELDYTDPAIDAWVDLDGDGFRDAGEDWATVDGADGSVDGVLDSEALAPGESLSVYYTMPFEAGQHINTVTVSTDQGVSDSDAAHYFGLNDPAPGVRTPGFWQNPNNGGTFWDGIADNQAHDGPDFPDGDPGTDGNQDLLYAVDSNNDGVIDGDDEVGLLIGDYDGDGLTGAGEDTLFISLEDAQEVVNASSKKGNDVVFKLGRDTVATWLNFLSGNDIGDGSENTAKHYLDDAIDWLQTYAGADKGGLDETFDTFAPTGRIKTNSSDWKSPDGLDHSGGEIHNALAEYNEGGTVNGVFVAGDADSLAFQNALADALSEGMFEDTSSTTFRSELENTVYETSLNAGIIGDGALDIADTQYIAIA
;
A
#
# COMPACT_ATOMS: atom_id res chain seq x y z
N GLN A 1 7.22 49.42 24.75
CA GLN A 1 8.42 50.14 25.25
C GLN A 1 8.38 50.12 26.77
N ILE A 2 9.50 49.86 27.43
CA ILE A 2 9.62 50.01 28.89
C ILE A 2 10.39 51.31 29.15
N THR A 3 9.84 52.15 30.02
CA THR A 3 10.44 53.42 30.42
C THR A 3 10.90 53.33 31.88
N ASN A 4 12.20 53.44 32.11
CA ASN A 4 12.77 53.57 33.45
C ASN A 4 13.13 55.04 33.70
N THR A 5 12.60 55.62 34.78
CA THR A 5 12.89 56.99 35.19
C THR A 5 13.49 56.99 36.59
N ALA A 6 14.74 57.43 36.70
CA ALA A 6 15.42 57.58 37.98
C ALA A 6 15.66 59.06 38.28
N SER A 7 15.33 59.48 39.51
CA SER A 7 15.69 60.79 40.02
C SER A 7 16.40 60.63 41.37
N VAL A 8 17.33 61.55 41.66
CA VAL A 8 18.07 61.57 42.92
C VAL A 8 17.90 62.94 43.57
N THR A 9 17.66 62.89 44.87
CA THR A 9 17.68 64.06 45.74
C THR A 9 18.71 63.80 46.84
N ALA A 10 19.63 64.73 47.03
CA ALA A 10 20.61 64.70 48.09
C ALA A 10 20.55 65.98 48.93
N MET A 11 21.02 65.90 50.18
CA MET A 11 21.11 67.03 51.10
C MET A 11 22.58 67.41 51.31
N PHE A 12 22.89 68.71 51.24
CA PHE A 12 24.15 69.26 51.73
C PHE A 12 23.85 70.31 52.81
N GLY A 13 24.01 69.94 54.08
CA GLY A 13 23.56 70.76 55.20
C GLY A 13 22.03 70.85 55.25
N GLN A 14 21.46 72.05 55.18
CA GLN A 14 20.01 72.28 55.08
C GLN A 14 19.52 72.50 53.64
N GLU A 15 20.43 72.50 52.66
CA GLU A 15 20.11 72.75 51.27
C GLU A 15 19.86 71.42 50.53
N GLN A 16 18.73 71.34 49.84
CA GLN A 16 18.34 70.19 49.03
C GLN A 16 18.79 70.42 47.59
N VAL A 17 19.50 69.45 47.03
CA VAL A 17 19.91 69.45 45.63
C VAL A 17 19.32 68.23 44.95
N SER A 18 18.59 68.45 43.87
CA SER A 18 18.01 67.38 43.06
C SER A 18 18.65 67.36 41.67
N ALA A 19 18.94 66.16 41.17
CA ALA A 19 19.17 65.95 39.75
C ALA A 19 17.83 65.65 39.07
N GLY A 20 17.63 66.24 37.88
CA GLY A 20 16.47 65.95 37.05
C GLY A 20 16.36 64.46 36.70
N PRO A 21 15.16 63.98 36.34
CA PRO A 21 14.97 62.58 35.99
C PRO A 21 15.88 62.19 34.82
N SER A 22 16.64 61.11 35.00
CA SER A 22 17.26 60.40 33.89
C SER A 22 16.28 59.34 33.41
N THR A 23 15.93 59.40 32.12
CA THR A 23 15.01 58.46 31.50
C THR A 23 15.77 57.58 30.52
N VAL A 24 15.66 56.27 30.69
CA VAL A 24 16.11 55.28 29.72
C VAL A 24 14.88 54.57 29.18
N ASN A 25 14.78 54.54 27.85
CA ASN A 25 13.74 53.82 27.14
C ASN A 25 14.36 52.58 26.49
N THR A 26 13.72 51.42 26.66
CA THR A 26 14.04 50.22 25.89
C THR A 26 12.84 49.81 25.04
N GLY A 27 13.08 49.52 23.75
CA GLY A 27 12.06 48.96 22.88
C GLY A 27 11.62 47.59 23.40
N ILE A 28 10.33 47.26 23.25
CA ILE A 28 9.88 45.86 23.29
C ILE A 28 9.94 45.43 21.83
N VAL A 29 10.80 44.48 21.51
CA VAL A 29 10.89 43.91 20.15
C VAL A 29 9.85 42.81 20.10
N CYS A 30 8.84 42.98 19.25
CA CYS A 30 7.89 41.91 18.94
C CYS A 30 8.55 41.05 17.88
N ASP A 31 8.64 39.74 18.15
CA ASP A 31 9.34 38.77 17.35
C ASP A 31 8.42 37.53 17.26
N PRO A 32 7.37 37.56 16.40
CA PRO A 32 6.58 36.38 16.13
C PRO A 32 7.46 35.32 15.47
N SER A 33 7.30 34.07 15.88
CA SER A 33 7.97 32.91 15.30
C SER A 33 7.07 31.71 15.50
N ILE A 34 6.94 30.90 14.47
CA ILE A 34 6.17 29.67 14.43
C ILE A 34 7.12 28.55 14.00
N ASN A 35 6.94 27.36 14.56
CA ASN A 35 7.59 26.13 14.13
C ASN A 35 6.50 25.12 13.82
N VAL A 36 6.54 24.53 12.64
CA VAL A 36 5.62 23.49 12.19
C VAL A 36 6.41 22.21 12.04
N GLU A 37 5.79 21.11 12.43
CA GLU A 37 6.41 19.79 12.36
C GLU A 37 5.31 18.77 12.07
N LYS A 38 5.57 17.88 11.12
CA LYS A 38 4.58 16.96 10.58
C LYS A 38 5.12 15.54 10.62
N TYR A 39 4.28 14.67 11.16
CA TYR A 39 4.58 13.26 11.35
C TYR A 39 3.63 12.40 10.51
N VAL A 40 4.11 11.22 10.12
CA VAL A 40 3.29 10.15 9.54
C VAL A 40 3.51 8.86 10.31
N SER A 41 2.42 8.18 10.66
CA SER A 41 2.46 6.89 11.35
C SER A 41 1.72 5.82 10.55
N ILE A 42 2.39 4.70 10.38
CA ILE A 42 1.85 3.45 9.82
C ILE A 42 1.45 2.44 10.92
N ASN A 43 1.55 2.85 12.20
CA ASN A 43 1.37 1.98 13.37
C ASN A 43 0.17 2.44 14.22
N ASP A 44 -1.04 2.47 13.64
CA ASP A 44 -2.31 2.70 14.35
C ASP A 44 -2.34 3.96 15.23
N ASN A 45 -2.00 5.13 14.67
CA ASN A 45 -2.06 6.44 15.34
C ASN A 45 -1.07 6.62 16.52
N VAL A 46 -0.01 5.82 16.57
CA VAL A 46 1.09 6.01 17.54
C VAL A 46 2.18 6.84 16.90
N PHE A 47 2.43 8.04 17.45
CA PHE A 47 3.48 8.95 16.98
C PHE A 47 4.64 9.02 17.97
N ASP A 48 5.82 8.62 17.53
CA ASP A 48 7.11 8.84 18.18
C ASP A 48 7.85 9.95 17.41
N PRO A 49 8.07 11.13 18.00
CA PRO A 49 8.73 12.27 17.35
C PRO A 49 10.15 12.00 16.81
N LEU A 50 10.78 10.89 17.20
CA LEU A 50 12.10 10.50 16.68
C LEU A 50 12.04 9.49 15.54
N LEU A 51 10.91 8.79 15.39
CA LEU A 51 10.74 7.72 14.40
C LEU A 51 9.82 8.14 13.27
N ASP A 52 8.84 8.99 13.55
CA ASP A 52 7.71 9.27 12.66
C ASP A 52 7.78 10.65 11.97
N ASP A 53 8.83 11.44 12.23
CA ASP A 53 9.14 12.75 11.61
C ASP A 53 9.26 12.58 10.09
N HIS A 54 10.00 11.56 9.66
CA HIS A 54 10.03 11.11 8.27
C HIS A 54 10.26 12.21 7.22
N ASP A 55 11.00 13.26 7.58
CA ASP A 55 11.59 14.26 6.67
C ASP A 55 12.51 13.67 5.57
N SER A 56 12.93 12.42 5.74
CA SER A 56 13.73 11.70 4.76
C SER A 56 12.85 11.31 3.56
N PRO A 57 13.32 11.49 2.31
CA PRO A 57 12.57 11.14 1.09
C PRO A 57 12.01 9.71 1.08
N THR A 58 12.61 8.80 1.84
CA THR A 58 12.17 7.41 2.03
C THR A 58 10.82 7.28 2.71
N GLY A 59 10.55 8.09 3.74
CA GLY A 59 9.45 7.86 4.66
C GLY A 59 9.46 6.45 5.30
N PRO A 60 8.38 6.06 5.99
CA PRO A 60 8.11 4.68 6.33
C PRO A 60 7.44 3.96 5.16
N GLN A 61 7.60 2.64 5.12
CA GLN A 61 6.92 1.78 4.16
C GLN A 61 5.53 1.41 4.68
N ALA A 62 4.48 1.79 3.96
CA ALA A 62 3.11 1.36 4.23
C ALA A 62 2.67 0.25 3.28
N THR A 63 1.72 -0.57 3.70
CA THR A 63 1.04 -1.57 2.86
C THR A 63 -0.47 -1.39 2.95
N SER A 64 -1.24 -2.16 2.17
CA SER A 64 -2.71 -2.17 2.27
C SER A 64 -3.21 -2.50 3.68
N ALA A 65 -2.40 -3.20 4.50
CA ALA A 65 -2.70 -3.47 5.90
C ALA A 65 -2.61 -2.22 6.80
N ASN A 66 -1.87 -1.18 6.39
CA ASN A 66 -1.73 0.08 7.11
C ASN A 66 -2.81 1.10 6.70
N ASN A 67 -4.04 0.66 6.47
CA ASN A 67 -5.14 1.52 6.06
C ASN A 67 -6.08 1.81 7.26
N PRO A 68 -6.21 3.06 7.73
CA PRO A 68 -5.70 4.29 7.12
C PRO A 68 -4.26 4.64 7.55
N ILE A 69 -3.64 5.55 6.79
CA ILE A 69 -2.37 6.20 7.13
C ILE A 69 -2.66 7.39 8.05
N TYR A 70 -1.93 7.50 9.16
CA TYR A 70 -2.15 8.52 10.18
C TYR A 70 -1.15 9.66 10.05
N PHE A 71 -1.62 10.90 10.22
CA PHE A 71 -0.79 12.10 10.22
C PHE A 71 -1.03 12.94 11.47
N LEU A 72 0.02 13.61 11.92
CA LEU A 72 -0.01 14.56 13.02
C LEU A 72 0.77 15.81 12.61
N VAL A 73 0.16 16.98 12.71
CA VAL A 73 0.81 18.28 12.56
C VAL A 73 0.88 18.94 13.93
N THR A 74 2.08 19.30 14.37
CA THR A 74 2.29 20.09 15.57
C THR A 74 2.71 21.51 15.19
N VAL A 75 2.10 22.50 15.84
CA VAL A 75 2.40 23.91 15.61
C VAL A 75 2.81 24.53 16.93
N ALA A 76 4.02 25.09 17.00
CA ALA A 76 4.57 25.71 18.20
C ALA A 76 4.82 27.22 18.02
N ASN A 77 4.54 28.01 19.07
CA ASN A 77 4.88 29.42 19.11
C ASN A 77 6.24 29.64 19.79
N ASP A 78 7.30 29.69 19.00
CA ASP A 78 8.66 29.99 19.46
C ASP A 78 8.95 31.49 19.63
N GLY A 79 7.99 32.32 19.26
CA GLY A 79 8.08 33.77 19.33
C GLY A 79 7.88 34.33 20.73
N ASN A 80 7.77 35.66 20.80
CA ASN A 80 7.49 36.37 22.05
C ASN A 80 6.14 37.12 22.07
N VAL A 81 5.28 36.81 21.10
CA VAL A 81 3.92 37.33 20.97
C VAL A 81 2.95 36.16 20.77
N THR A 82 1.71 36.30 21.25
CA THR A 82 0.65 35.33 20.99
C THR A 82 0.36 35.25 19.48
N LEU A 83 0.21 34.03 18.96
CA LEU A 83 -0.16 33.77 17.57
C LEU A 83 -1.66 33.43 17.47
N THR A 84 -2.30 33.83 16.37
CA THR A 84 -3.75 33.63 16.09
C THR A 84 -3.99 33.43 14.60
N GLY A 85 -5.19 32.93 14.23
CA GLY A 85 -5.64 32.82 12.85
C GLY A 85 -4.78 31.83 12.06
N PHE A 86 -4.74 30.58 12.52
CA PHE A 86 -3.88 29.55 11.93
C PHE A 86 -4.52 29.01 10.66
N ASP A 87 -3.95 29.37 9.52
CA ASP A 87 -4.38 28.95 8.18
C ASP A 87 -3.49 27.79 7.72
N PHE A 88 -4.10 26.62 7.48
CA PHE A 88 -3.44 25.39 7.09
C PHE A 88 -3.59 25.17 5.58
N SER A 89 -2.46 25.13 4.88
CA SER A 89 -2.41 24.64 3.51
C SER A 89 -1.63 23.32 3.48
N ASP A 90 -2.29 22.23 3.13
CA ASP A 90 -1.68 20.90 3.13
C ASP A 90 -1.76 20.26 1.75
N ILE A 91 -0.61 19.96 1.17
CA ILE A 91 -0.48 19.52 -0.22
C ILE A 91 0.10 18.12 -0.27
N LEU A 92 -0.71 17.17 -0.75
CA LEU A 92 -0.26 15.83 -1.07
C LEU A 92 0.26 15.77 -2.51
N SER A 93 1.53 15.43 -2.66
CA SER A 93 2.14 15.03 -3.93
C SER A 93 2.28 13.51 -3.97
N SER A 94 1.56 12.88 -4.90
CA SER A 94 1.48 11.42 -5.06
C SER A 94 1.65 11.03 -6.55
N PRO A 95 1.80 9.73 -6.87
CA PRO A 95 1.91 9.29 -8.26
C PRO A 95 0.66 9.63 -9.08
N ALA A 96 0.81 9.76 -10.39
CA ALA A 96 -0.27 10.16 -11.28
C ALA A 96 -1.49 9.21 -11.17
N GLY A 97 -2.65 9.73 -10.74
CA GLY A 97 -3.91 8.98 -10.65
C GLY A 97 -4.52 8.91 -9.25
N SER A 98 -3.78 9.31 -8.21
CA SER A 98 -4.29 9.50 -6.85
C SER A 98 -5.48 10.46 -6.84
N VAL A 99 -6.53 10.11 -6.09
CA VAL A 99 -7.71 10.98 -5.93
C VAL A 99 -7.49 12.09 -4.90
N PHE A 100 -6.46 11.95 -4.06
CA PHE A 100 -6.09 12.90 -3.01
C PHE A 100 -4.92 13.81 -3.41
N ALA A 101 -4.38 13.67 -4.62
CA ALA A 101 -3.33 14.56 -5.12
C ALA A 101 -3.79 16.02 -5.14
N GLY A 102 -3.04 16.90 -4.46
CA GLY A 102 -3.33 18.33 -4.38
C GLY A 102 -3.59 18.80 -2.95
N GLU A 103 -4.35 19.89 -2.85
CA GLU A 103 -4.73 20.48 -1.56
C GLU A 103 -5.72 19.57 -0.84
N LEU A 104 -5.41 19.21 0.41
CA LEU A 104 -6.29 18.45 1.28
C LEU A 104 -7.37 19.37 1.87
N ASP A 105 -8.61 18.87 1.89
CA ASP A 105 -9.73 19.54 2.56
C ASP A 105 -10.01 18.85 3.89
N TYR A 106 -9.59 19.47 5.00
CA TYR A 106 -9.80 18.93 6.35
C TYR A 106 -11.29 18.91 6.78
N THR A 107 -12.18 19.53 6.00
CA THR A 107 -13.63 19.42 6.20
C THR A 107 -14.22 18.18 5.55
N ASP A 108 -13.47 17.49 4.67
CA ASP A 108 -13.88 16.23 4.07
C ASP A 108 -13.91 15.11 5.13
N PRO A 109 -15.05 14.44 5.35
CA PRO A 109 -15.14 13.30 6.25
C PRO A 109 -14.18 12.14 5.92
N ALA A 110 -13.63 12.08 4.70
CA ALA A 110 -12.64 11.08 4.31
C ALA A 110 -11.23 11.35 4.89
N ILE A 111 -10.93 12.59 5.30
CA ILE A 111 -9.65 12.98 5.93
C ILE A 111 -9.71 12.84 7.46
N ASP A 112 -10.91 12.83 8.05
CA ASP A 112 -11.16 12.65 9.49
C ASP A 112 -10.27 13.52 10.41
N ALA A 113 -10.15 14.81 10.08
CA ALA A 113 -9.30 15.74 10.80
C ALA A 113 -9.91 16.23 12.13
N TRP A 114 -9.06 16.42 13.15
CA TRP A 114 -9.42 16.98 14.46
C TRP A 114 -8.23 17.67 15.14
N VAL A 115 -8.52 18.57 16.08
CA VAL A 115 -7.54 19.39 16.81
C VAL A 115 -7.53 18.97 18.28
N ASP A 116 -6.38 18.54 18.80
CA ASP A 116 -6.19 18.22 20.21
C ASP A 116 -6.06 19.53 21.02
N LEU A 117 -7.13 19.92 21.69
CA LEU A 117 -7.23 21.20 22.40
C LEU A 117 -6.69 21.13 23.83
N ASP A 118 -6.60 19.93 24.42
CA ASP A 118 -6.17 19.75 25.81
C ASP A 118 -4.80 19.07 25.97
N GLY A 119 -4.24 18.58 24.87
CA GLY A 119 -2.90 18.03 24.75
C GLY A 119 -2.78 16.61 25.30
N ASP A 120 -3.86 15.85 25.40
CA ASP A 120 -3.86 14.48 25.90
C ASP A 120 -3.65 13.41 24.82
N GLY A 121 -3.69 13.80 23.53
CA GLY A 121 -3.52 12.93 22.37
C GLY A 121 -4.74 12.09 22.03
N PHE A 122 -5.92 12.39 22.59
CA PHE A 122 -7.18 11.69 22.32
C PHE A 122 -8.24 12.65 21.78
N ARG A 123 -9.02 12.16 20.82
CA ARG A 123 -10.13 12.93 20.25
C ARG A 123 -11.30 13.01 21.22
N ASP A 124 -11.64 14.24 21.59
CA ASP A 124 -12.72 14.58 22.50
C ASP A 124 -13.91 15.27 21.81
N ALA A 125 -15.01 15.39 22.56
CA ALA A 125 -16.21 16.05 22.05
C ALA A 125 -15.98 17.55 21.87
N GLY A 126 -15.97 18.01 20.62
CA GLY A 126 -15.78 19.41 20.25
C GLY A 126 -14.46 19.70 19.53
N GLU A 127 -13.64 18.67 19.33
CA GLU A 127 -12.31 18.77 18.70
C GLU A 127 -12.30 18.49 17.20
N ASP A 128 -13.41 17.99 16.64
CA ASP A 128 -13.54 17.78 15.20
C ASP A 128 -13.19 19.06 14.44
N TRP A 129 -12.40 18.94 13.37
CA TRP A 129 -11.92 20.11 12.61
C TRP A 129 -13.05 21.07 12.25
N ALA A 130 -14.13 20.56 11.66
CA ALA A 130 -15.30 21.35 11.27
C ALA A 130 -16.00 22.05 12.47
N THR A 131 -15.85 21.54 13.68
CA THR A 131 -16.36 22.19 14.91
C THR A 131 -15.46 23.32 15.35
N VAL A 132 -14.13 23.14 15.29
CA VAL A 132 -13.14 24.13 15.72
C VAL A 132 -13.03 25.28 14.70
N ASP A 133 -12.87 24.98 13.41
CA ASP A 133 -12.95 25.93 12.29
C ASP A 133 -14.28 26.71 12.33
N GLY A 134 -15.38 25.97 12.57
CA GLY A 134 -16.74 26.49 12.73
C GLY A 134 -17.00 27.47 13.89
N ALA A 135 -16.07 27.61 14.84
CA ALA A 135 -16.34 28.23 16.13
C ALA A 135 -16.62 29.74 16.05
N ASP A 136 -16.06 30.41 15.04
CA ASP A 136 -16.26 31.85 14.80
C ASP A 136 -17.49 32.14 13.91
N GLY A 137 -18.07 31.09 13.31
CA GLY A 137 -19.20 31.14 12.38
C GLY A 137 -18.84 31.07 10.89
N SER A 138 -17.56 30.89 10.55
CA SER A 138 -17.02 30.53 9.23
C SER A 138 -16.58 29.06 9.23
N VAL A 139 -16.43 28.45 8.06
CA VAL A 139 -15.75 27.16 7.89
C VAL A 139 -14.91 27.36 6.65
N ASP A 140 -13.70 27.86 6.84
CA ASP A 140 -12.82 28.32 5.76
C ASP A 140 -11.40 27.76 5.85
N GLY A 141 -11.18 26.79 6.73
CA GLY A 141 -9.89 26.14 6.92
C GLY A 141 -8.94 26.92 7.84
N VAL A 142 -9.44 27.97 8.51
CA VAL A 142 -8.65 28.80 9.42
C VAL A 142 -9.14 28.59 10.85
N LEU A 143 -8.22 28.25 11.75
CA LEU A 143 -8.52 28.15 13.19
C LEU A 143 -8.51 29.54 13.83
N ASP A 144 -9.58 30.32 13.58
CA ASP A 144 -9.73 31.72 14.02
C ASP A 144 -9.96 31.90 15.53
N SER A 145 -10.55 30.90 16.18
CA SER A 145 -10.80 30.93 17.63
C SER A 145 -9.58 30.59 18.47
N GLU A 146 -8.57 29.97 17.86
CA GLU A 146 -7.40 29.44 18.56
C GLU A 146 -6.30 30.48 18.71
N ALA A 147 -5.61 30.44 19.85
CA ALA A 147 -4.55 31.36 20.19
C ALA A 147 -3.44 30.66 20.97
N LEU A 148 -2.20 30.68 20.45
CA LEU A 148 -1.04 30.11 21.12
C LEU A 148 -0.23 31.19 21.81
N ALA A 149 -0.12 31.14 23.14
CA ALA A 149 0.82 31.99 23.87
C ALA A 149 2.28 31.58 23.58
N PRO A 150 3.26 32.46 23.87
CA PRO A 150 4.67 32.11 23.72
C PRO A 150 5.04 30.82 24.46
N GLY A 151 5.59 29.85 23.74
CA GLY A 151 5.99 28.53 24.24
C GLY A 151 4.88 27.48 24.31
N GLU A 152 3.67 27.77 23.83
CA GLU A 152 2.58 26.79 23.67
C GLU A 152 2.59 26.15 22.28
N SER A 153 1.92 25.00 22.18
CA SER A 153 1.73 24.24 20.94
C SER A 153 0.29 23.77 20.78
N LEU A 154 -0.13 23.54 19.55
CA LEU A 154 -1.37 22.82 19.20
C LEU A 154 -1.03 21.62 18.32
N SER A 155 -1.87 20.59 18.37
CA SER A 155 -1.73 19.39 17.55
C SER A 155 -2.99 19.16 16.70
N VAL A 156 -2.80 18.83 15.43
CA VAL A 156 -3.87 18.47 14.49
C VAL A 156 -3.61 17.06 13.98
N TYR A 157 -4.59 16.19 14.12
CA TYR A 157 -4.52 14.81 13.66
C TYR A 157 -5.46 14.63 12.47
N TYR A 158 -5.08 13.78 11.53
CA TYR A 158 -5.96 13.35 10.45
C TYR A 158 -5.49 12.02 9.86
N THR A 159 -6.31 11.45 8.99
CA THR A 159 -6.01 10.17 8.32
C THR A 159 -6.20 10.28 6.82
N MET A 160 -5.52 9.42 6.07
CA MET A 160 -5.79 9.24 4.65
C MET A 160 -5.90 7.75 4.32
N PRO A 161 -6.74 7.38 3.34
CA PRO A 161 -6.71 6.02 2.81
C PRO A 161 -5.32 5.67 2.26
N PHE A 162 -4.94 4.40 2.40
CA PHE A 162 -3.72 3.90 1.78
C PHE A 162 -3.78 4.03 0.24
N GLU A 163 -2.69 4.54 -0.35
CA GLU A 163 -2.43 4.48 -1.78
C GLU A 163 -0.98 4.06 -2.02
N ALA A 164 -0.74 3.26 -3.06
CA ALA A 164 0.61 2.83 -3.40
C ALA A 164 1.46 3.92 -4.08
N GLY A 165 2.77 3.73 -4.02
CA GLY A 165 3.82 4.59 -4.57
C GLY A 165 4.33 5.63 -3.57
N GLN A 166 5.15 6.56 -4.06
CA GLN A 166 5.77 7.59 -3.24
C GLN A 166 4.80 8.74 -2.98
N HIS A 167 4.67 9.10 -1.71
CA HIS A 167 3.89 10.25 -1.27
C HIS A 167 4.76 11.23 -0.51
N ILE A 168 4.49 12.51 -0.74
CA ILE A 168 5.08 13.63 -0.02
C ILE A 168 3.93 14.52 0.39
N ASN A 169 3.76 14.70 1.69
CA ASN A 169 2.63 15.43 2.25
C ASN A 169 3.16 16.65 2.98
N THR A 170 3.08 17.83 2.35
CA THR A 170 3.68 19.06 2.86
C THR A 170 2.62 20.00 3.41
N VAL A 171 2.67 20.24 4.72
CA VAL A 171 1.82 21.24 5.36
C VAL A 171 2.56 22.57 5.45
N THR A 172 1.84 23.66 5.27
CA THR A 172 2.29 25.02 5.56
C THR A 172 1.25 25.67 6.47
N VAL A 173 1.68 26.19 7.61
CA VAL A 173 0.80 26.92 8.53
C VAL A 173 1.22 28.37 8.55
N SER A 174 0.24 29.27 8.38
CA SER A 174 0.45 30.72 8.48
C SER A 174 -0.44 31.34 9.54
N THR A 175 -0.08 32.54 10.00
CA THR A 175 -0.76 33.25 11.10
C THR A 175 -1.04 34.71 10.76
N ASP A 176 -1.97 35.33 11.49
CA ASP A 176 -2.29 36.76 11.40
C ASP A 176 -1.09 37.68 11.66
N GLN A 177 -0.10 37.19 12.41
CA GLN A 177 1.11 37.94 12.73
C GLN A 177 2.10 37.96 11.55
N GLY A 178 1.74 37.32 10.43
CA GLY A 178 2.50 37.34 9.18
C GLY A 178 3.72 36.44 9.20
N VAL A 179 3.73 35.43 10.07
CA VAL A 179 4.73 34.35 10.07
C VAL A 179 4.09 33.07 9.56
N SER A 180 4.91 32.26 8.90
CA SER A 180 4.54 30.97 8.37
C SER A 180 5.71 30.02 8.47
N ASP A 181 5.42 28.73 8.59
CA ASP A 181 6.41 27.66 8.51
C ASP A 181 5.80 26.44 7.82
N SER A 182 6.65 25.56 7.30
CA SER A 182 6.22 24.43 6.49
C SER A 182 7.07 23.21 6.75
N ASP A 183 6.43 22.05 6.74
CA ASP A 183 7.07 20.78 7.04
C ASP A 183 6.45 19.64 6.23
N ALA A 184 7.23 18.58 5.95
CA ALA A 184 6.84 17.54 5.00
C ALA A 184 7.04 16.13 5.57
N ALA A 185 5.96 15.37 5.64
CA ALA A 185 6.05 13.94 5.94
C ALA A 185 6.06 13.11 4.64
N HIS A 186 6.98 12.16 4.55
CA HIS A 186 7.11 11.24 3.43
C HIS A 186 6.58 9.86 3.81
N TYR A 187 5.94 9.14 2.88
CA TYR A 187 5.72 7.69 3.01
C TYR A 187 5.73 7.01 1.65
N PHE A 188 6.06 5.71 1.63
CA PHE A 188 6.03 4.91 0.42
C PHE A 188 5.06 3.75 0.59
N GLY A 189 3.99 3.74 -0.21
CA GLY A 189 3.01 2.65 -0.22
C GLY A 189 3.45 1.52 -1.14
N LEU A 190 3.55 0.31 -0.62
CA LEU A 190 3.69 -0.92 -1.39
C LEU A 190 2.35 -1.64 -1.45
N ASN A 191 1.89 -1.96 -2.67
CA ASN A 191 0.82 -2.94 -2.82
C ASN A 191 1.40 -4.30 -2.46
N ASP A 192 1.17 -4.70 -1.21
CA ASP A 192 1.45 -6.00 -0.63
C ASP A 192 2.94 -6.43 -0.62
N PRO A 193 3.57 -6.72 0.55
CA PRO A 193 4.92 -7.26 0.62
C PRO A 193 5.02 -8.73 0.18
N ALA A 194 3.94 -9.33 -0.33
CA ALA A 194 3.93 -10.64 -0.97
C ALA A 194 4.98 -10.77 -2.09
N PRO A 195 5.38 -12.00 -2.48
CA PRO A 195 6.43 -12.27 -3.47
C PRO A 195 6.11 -11.80 -4.90
N GLY A 196 4.97 -11.14 -5.08
CA GLY A 196 4.38 -10.64 -6.31
C GLY A 196 3.72 -11.75 -7.13
N VAL A 197 2.72 -11.36 -7.91
CA VAL A 197 1.98 -12.27 -8.79
C VAL A 197 2.90 -12.89 -9.84
N ARG A 198 2.56 -14.10 -10.25
CA ARG A 198 3.27 -14.89 -11.25
C ARG A 198 2.33 -15.35 -12.34
N THR A 199 2.83 -15.27 -13.57
CA THR A 199 2.09 -15.77 -14.73
C THR A 199 1.92 -17.28 -14.65
N PRO A 200 0.89 -17.87 -15.30
CA PRO A 200 0.73 -19.32 -15.28
C PRO A 200 1.92 -20.08 -15.91
N GLY A 201 2.71 -19.42 -16.77
CA GLY A 201 3.94 -20.03 -17.31
C GLY A 201 5.04 -20.25 -16.26
N PHE A 202 5.11 -19.38 -15.24
CA PHE A 202 6.02 -19.53 -14.11
C PHE A 202 5.68 -20.79 -13.30
N TRP A 203 4.41 -20.94 -12.94
CA TRP A 203 3.89 -22.06 -12.15
C TRP A 203 4.09 -23.42 -12.82
N GLN A 204 4.20 -23.47 -14.15
CA GLN A 204 4.46 -24.72 -14.86
C GLN A 204 5.92 -25.22 -14.77
N ASN A 205 6.89 -24.30 -14.70
CA ASN A 205 8.28 -24.62 -15.02
C ASN A 205 8.99 -25.27 -13.81
N PRO A 206 9.53 -26.50 -13.92
CA PRO A 206 10.24 -27.15 -12.81
C PRO A 206 11.54 -26.44 -12.39
N ASN A 207 12.05 -25.51 -13.21
CA ASN A 207 13.19 -24.67 -12.84
C ASN A 207 12.76 -23.33 -12.22
N ASN A 208 11.45 -23.07 -12.11
CA ASN A 208 10.85 -21.90 -11.49
C ASN A 208 9.78 -22.37 -10.48
N GLY A 209 8.52 -21.93 -10.61
CA GLY A 209 7.41 -22.19 -9.69
C GLY A 209 6.93 -23.64 -9.60
N GLY A 210 7.27 -24.51 -10.55
CA GLY A 210 6.68 -25.85 -10.64
C GLY A 210 7.00 -26.80 -9.48
N THR A 211 8.09 -26.56 -8.74
CA THR A 211 8.45 -27.38 -7.55
C THR A 211 7.79 -26.88 -6.26
N PHE A 212 7.17 -25.71 -6.28
CA PHE A 212 6.49 -25.17 -5.11
C PHE A 212 5.09 -25.76 -4.90
N TRP A 213 4.59 -26.59 -5.82
CA TRP A 213 3.24 -27.15 -5.75
C TRP A 213 3.14 -28.54 -6.42
N ASP A 214 4.17 -29.37 -6.30
CA ASP A 214 4.23 -30.69 -6.98
C ASP A 214 3.86 -31.88 -6.08
N GLY A 215 3.47 -31.63 -4.82
CA GLY A 215 3.12 -32.64 -3.84
C GLY A 215 4.33 -33.32 -3.21
N ILE A 216 5.52 -32.73 -3.35
CA ILE A 216 6.77 -33.23 -2.78
C ILE A 216 7.33 -32.15 -1.84
N ALA A 217 7.11 -32.35 -0.54
CA ALA A 217 7.71 -31.51 0.48
C ALA A 217 9.25 -31.42 0.34
N ASP A 218 9.79 -30.23 0.60
CA ASP A 218 11.22 -29.92 0.71
C ASP A 218 12.08 -30.13 -0.56
N ASN A 219 11.49 -30.16 -1.76
CA ASN A 219 12.23 -30.33 -3.02
C ASN A 219 12.42 -29.02 -3.83
N GLN A 220 12.01 -27.89 -3.28
CA GLN A 220 11.95 -26.61 -3.95
C GLN A 220 13.36 -26.12 -4.33
N ALA A 221 13.50 -25.60 -5.55
CA ALA A 221 14.69 -24.86 -5.92
C ALA A 221 14.63 -23.49 -5.22
N HIS A 222 15.45 -23.29 -4.20
CA HIS A 222 15.73 -22.01 -3.53
C HIS A 222 15.53 -20.81 -4.48
N ASP A 223 14.68 -19.83 -4.13
CA ASP A 223 14.91 -18.41 -4.44
C ASP A 223 13.89 -17.47 -3.75
N GLY A 224 14.41 -16.45 -3.07
CA GLY A 224 13.67 -15.29 -2.55
C GLY A 224 13.41 -15.29 -1.04
N PRO A 225 13.74 -14.21 -0.29
CA PRO A 225 13.44 -14.11 1.15
C PRO A 225 11.95 -13.90 1.48
N ASP A 226 11.11 -13.58 0.49
CA ASP A 226 9.71 -13.17 0.68
C ASP A 226 8.68 -14.17 0.10
N PHE A 227 9.12 -15.33 -0.40
CA PHE A 227 8.20 -16.39 -0.83
C PHE A 227 7.79 -17.21 0.40
N PRO A 228 6.49 -17.47 0.64
CA PRO A 228 6.06 -18.13 1.88
C PRO A 228 6.64 -19.54 2.01
N ASP A 229 6.88 -19.94 3.26
CA ASP A 229 7.47 -21.22 3.68
C ASP A 229 6.56 -22.44 3.42
N GLY A 230 5.63 -22.36 2.45
CA GLY A 230 4.63 -23.37 2.06
C GLY A 230 3.47 -23.54 3.04
N ASP A 231 2.82 -24.71 3.02
CA ASP A 231 1.57 -25.08 3.71
C ASP A 231 1.34 -24.32 5.04
N PRO A 232 0.31 -23.46 5.11
CA PRO A 232 0.04 -22.61 6.28
C PRO A 232 -0.28 -23.42 7.55
N GLY A 233 -0.59 -24.71 7.45
CA GLY A 233 -0.87 -25.61 8.57
C GLY A 233 0.33 -26.40 9.10
N THR A 234 1.47 -26.40 8.39
CA THR A 234 2.59 -27.32 8.68
C THR A 234 3.94 -26.60 8.73
N ASP A 235 4.44 -26.36 9.96
CA ASP A 235 5.80 -25.84 10.19
C ASP A 235 6.85 -26.62 9.38
N GLY A 236 7.43 -25.97 8.38
CA GLY A 236 8.54 -26.47 7.57
C GLY A 236 8.17 -27.22 6.29
N ASN A 237 6.89 -27.26 5.88
CA ASN A 237 6.52 -27.77 4.56
C ASN A 237 6.49 -26.63 3.53
N GLN A 238 7.50 -26.55 2.66
CA GLN A 238 7.63 -25.52 1.62
C GLN A 238 6.80 -25.75 0.35
N ASP A 239 5.93 -26.76 0.34
CA ASP A 239 4.96 -27.00 -0.73
C ASP A 239 3.67 -26.20 -0.45
N LEU A 240 3.19 -25.44 -1.43
CA LEU A 240 1.94 -24.67 -1.36
C LEU A 240 0.70 -25.56 -1.27
N LEU A 241 0.81 -26.84 -1.65
CA LEU A 241 -0.27 -27.80 -1.46
C LEU A 241 -0.44 -28.14 0.02
N TYR A 242 -1.68 -28.10 0.47
CA TYR A 242 -2.10 -28.54 1.80
C TYR A 242 -3.13 -29.66 1.67
N ALA A 243 -3.44 -30.33 2.78
CA ALA A 243 -4.39 -31.44 2.77
C ALA A 243 -5.82 -30.90 2.63
N VAL A 244 -6.61 -31.49 1.73
CA VAL A 244 -7.96 -31.03 1.39
C VAL A 244 -8.96 -32.19 1.37
N ASP A 245 -10.21 -31.91 1.69
CA ASP A 245 -11.36 -32.82 1.57
C ASP A 245 -11.83 -32.81 0.11
N SER A 246 -11.12 -33.57 -0.71
CA SER A 246 -11.31 -33.67 -2.16
C SER A 246 -12.61 -34.36 -2.57
N ASN A 247 -13.29 -35.02 -1.64
CA ASN A 247 -14.53 -35.76 -1.91
C ASN A 247 -15.75 -35.16 -1.16
N ASN A 248 -15.54 -34.11 -0.38
CA ASN A 248 -16.51 -33.35 0.39
C ASN A 248 -17.38 -34.22 1.33
N ASP A 249 -16.76 -35.16 2.04
CA ASP A 249 -17.43 -35.97 3.06
C ASP A 249 -17.33 -35.41 4.49
N GLY A 250 -16.61 -34.29 4.64
CA GLY A 250 -16.37 -33.56 5.87
C GLY A 250 -15.17 -34.07 6.68
N VAL A 251 -14.32 -34.93 6.11
CA VAL A 251 -13.14 -35.50 6.75
C VAL A 251 -11.96 -35.59 5.79
N ILE A 252 -10.86 -34.92 6.14
CA ILE A 252 -9.59 -35.08 5.43
C ILE A 252 -8.92 -36.40 5.85
N ASP A 253 -8.84 -37.37 4.95
CA ASP A 253 -8.21 -38.67 5.20
C ASP A 253 -7.43 -39.25 4.00
N GLY A 254 -7.27 -40.59 3.96
CA GLY A 254 -6.48 -41.27 2.93
C GLY A 254 -7.27 -41.63 1.68
N ASP A 255 -8.58 -41.41 1.68
CA ASP A 255 -9.43 -41.51 0.51
C ASP A 255 -9.43 -40.20 -0.30
N ASP A 256 -8.81 -39.13 0.22
CA ASP A 256 -8.64 -37.86 -0.47
C ASP A 256 -7.49 -37.83 -1.48
N GLU A 257 -7.76 -37.20 -2.61
CA GLU A 257 -6.80 -36.96 -3.68
C GLU A 257 -6.02 -35.66 -3.44
N VAL A 258 -4.73 -35.68 -3.79
CA VAL A 258 -3.89 -34.48 -3.75
C VAL A 258 -4.30 -33.53 -4.87
N GLY A 259 -4.51 -32.26 -4.54
CA GLY A 259 -4.93 -31.23 -5.50
C GLY A 259 -5.08 -29.87 -4.86
N LEU A 260 -5.78 -28.98 -5.55
CA LEU A 260 -6.12 -27.63 -5.10
C LEU A 260 -7.62 -27.58 -4.77
N LEU A 261 -7.96 -27.10 -3.57
CA LEU A 261 -9.32 -26.74 -3.21
C LEU A 261 -9.49 -25.22 -3.41
N ILE A 262 -9.84 -24.81 -4.61
CA ILE A 262 -9.92 -23.38 -4.95
C ILE A 262 -11.20 -22.80 -4.35
N GLY A 263 -11.10 -21.69 -3.62
CA GLY A 263 -12.22 -21.05 -2.92
C GLY A 263 -12.25 -21.32 -1.40
N ASP A 264 -11.36 -22.16 -0.89
CA ASP A 264 -11.10 -22.38 0.54
C ASP A 264 -10.15 -21.28 1.05
N TYR A 265 -10.73 -20.11 1.29
CA TYR A 265 -9.95 -18.89 1.56
C TYR A 265 -9.36 -18.86 2.97
N ASP A 266 -9.85 -19.67 3.90
CA ASP A 266 -9.27 -19.80 5.23
C ASP A 266 -8.19 -20.90 5.33
N GLY A 267 -8.09 -21.75 4.30
CA GLY A 267 -7.02 -22.73 4.11
C GLY A 267 -7.13 -23.91 5.07
N ASP A 268 -8.32 -24.20 5.59
CA ASP A 268 -8.54 -25.30 6.52
C ASP A 268 -8.72 -26.67 5.83
N GLY A 269 -8.84 -26.67 4.50
CA GLY A 269 -8.95 -27.86 3.66
C GLY A 269 -10.36 -28.41 3.57
N LEU A 270 -11.36 -27.75 4.14
CA LEU A 270 -12.76 -28.15 4.09
C LEU A 270 -13.58 -27.12 3.30
N THR A 271 -14.77 -27.52 2.86
CA THR A 271 -15.75 -26.56 2.36
C THR A 271 -16.65 -26.09 3.49
N GLY A 272 -16.41 -24.89 3.97
CA GLY A 272 -17.05 -24.27 5.11
C GLY A 272 -18.35 -23.53 4.80
N ALA A 273 -18.88 -22.86 5.83
CA ALA A 273 -20.07 -22.04 5.69
C ALA A 273 -19.73 -20.68 5.05
N GLY A 274 -20.22 -20.44 3.84
CA GLY A 274 -19.96 -19.20 3.10
C GLY A 274 -18.84 -19.31 2.07
N GLU A 275 -18.29 -20.51 1.90
CA GLU A 275 -17.34 -20.83 0.84
C GLU A 275 -18.06 -21.53 -0.30
N ASP A 276 -17.55 -21.29 -1.50
CA ASP A 276 -17.88 -22.03 -2.70
C ASP A 276 -16.57 -22.50 -3.31
N THR A 277 -16.40 -23.82 -3.39
CA THR A 277 -15.11 -24.43 -3.69
C THR A 277 -15.13 -25.30 -4.94
N LEU A 278 -13.98 -25.38 -5.60
CA LEU A 278 -13.75 -26.28 -6.72
C LEU A 278 -12.48 -27.08 -6.47
N PHE A 279 -12.64 -28.39 -6.27
CA PHE A 279 -11.49 -29.28 -6.20
C PHE A 279 -10.93 -29.55 -7.60
N ILE A 280 -9.63 -29.32 -7.78
CA ILE A 280 -8.89 -29.69 -9.00
C ILE A 280 -7.76 -30.63 -8.61
N SER A 281 -7.77 -31.85 -9.15
CA SER A 281 -6.70 -32.82 -8.93
C SER A 281 -5.34 -32.22 -9.35
N LEU A 282 -4.25 -32.63 -8.69
CA LEU A 282 -2.92 -32.14 -9.03
C LEU A 282 -2.57 -32.42 -10.51
N GLU A 283 -3.00 -33.57 -11.04
CA GLU A 283 -2.79 -33.92 -12.45
C GLU A 283 -3.52 -32.94 -13.40
N ASP A 284 -4.79 -32.64 -13.13
CA ASP A 284 -5.59 -31.73 -13.95
C ASP A 284 -5.09 -30.29 -13.83
N ALA A 285 -4.74 -29.82 -12.63
CA ALA A 285 -4.19 -28.50 -12.40
C ALA A 285 -2.88 -28.30 -13.20
N GLN A 286 -1.98 -29.29 -13.14
CA GLN A 286 -0.74 -29.28 -13.94
C GLN A 286 -1.02 -29.36 -15.44
N GLU A 287 -2.03 -30.12 -15.89
CA GLU A 287 -2.40 -30.16 -17.32
C GLU A 287 -2.88 -28.78 -17.80
N VAL A 288 -3.71 -28.11 -17.01
CA VAL A 288 -4.38 -26.87 -17.38
C VAL A 288 -3.41 -25.69 -17.41
N VAL A 289 -2.51 -25.59 -16.44
CA VAL A 289 -1.46 -24.54 -16.41
C VAL A 289 -0.42 -24.74 -17.52
N ASN A 290 -0.24 -25.98 -18.00
CA ASN A 290 0.77 -26.31 -19.00
C ASN A 290 0.47 -25.70 -20.38
N ALA A 291 1.26 -24.68 -20.75
CA ALA A 291 1.14 -23.96 -22.01
C ALA A 291 1.44 -24.82 -23.25
N SER A 292 2.05 -26.00 -23.11
CA SER A 292 2.30 -26.96 -24.19
C SER A 292 1.10 -27.87 -24.45
N SER A 293 0.18 -27.99 -23.49
CA SER A 293 -1.06 -28.76 -23.60
C SER A 293 -2.12 -28.07 -24.47
N LYS A 294 -1.76 -27.07 -25.30
CA LYS A 294 -2.65 -26.20 -26.09
C LYS A 294 -3.84 -26.93 -26.71
N LYS A 295 -4.96 -27.08 -25.98
CA LYS A 295 -6.23 -27.60 -26.52
C LYS A 295 -6.97 -26.54 -27.36
N GLY A 296 -6.22 -25.57 -27.92
CA GLY A 296 -6.70 -24.54 -28.84
C GLY A 296 -7.58 -23.50 -28.15
N ASN A 297 -8.60 -22.99 -28.87
CA ASN A 297 -9.61 -22.05 -28.34
C ASN A 297 -10.61 -22.77 -27.41
N ASP A 298 -10.16 -23.67 -26.54
CA ASP A 298 -11.00 -24.28 -25.52
C ASP A 298 -10.99 -23.37 -24.29
N VAL A 299 -12.15 -22.80 -23.98
CA VAL A 299 -12.24 -21.79 -22.93
C VAL A 299 -12.24 -22.38 -21.53
N VAL A 300 -12.56 -23.67 -21.37
CA VAL A 300 -12.46 -24.39 -20.08
C VAL A 300 -11.01 -24.40 -19.59
N PHE A 301 -10.08 -24.83 -20.46
CA PHE A 301 -8.65 -24.82 -20.16
C PHE A 301 -8.09 -23.40 -20.06
N LYS A 302 -8.70 -22.43 -20.74
CA LYS A 302 -8.28 -21.03 -20.66
C LYS A 302 -8.59 -20.48 -19.28
N LEU A 303 -9.86 -20.57 -18.86
CA LEU A 303 -10.31 -20.05 -17.58
C LEU A 303 -9.67 -20.83 -16.43
N GLY A 304 -9.69 -22.17 -16.48
CA GLY A 304 -9.04 -22.99 -15.45
C GLY A 304 -7.55 -22.69 -15.27
N ARG A 305 -6.84 -22.26 -16.32
CA ARG A 305 -5.42 -21.87 -16.23
C ARG A 305 -5.25 -20.59 -15.43
N ASP A 306 -6.12 -19.62 -15.65
CA ASP A 306 -6.06 -18.36 -14.93
C ASP A 306 -6.55 -18.54 -13.49
N THR A 307 -7.60 -19.34 -13.26
CA THR A 307 -8.09 -19.75 -11.94
C THR A 307 -6.99 -20.43 -11.11
N VAL A 308 -6.32 -21.46 -11.65
CA VAL A 308 -5.24 -22.16 -10.93
C VAL A 308 -4.08 -21.21 -10.62
N ALA A 309 -3.67 -20.35 -11.56
CA ALA A 309 -2.58 -19.42 -11.32
C ALA A 309 -2.93 -18.33 -10.31
N THR A 310 -4.16 -17.80 -10.34
CA THR A 310 -4.65 -16.85 -9.34
C THR A 310 -4.66 -17.50 -7.96
N TRP A 311 -5.12 -18.74 -7.86
CA TRP A 311 -5.09 -19.49 -6.61
C TRP A 311 -3.66 -19.71 -6.10
N LEU A 312 -2.72 -20.12 -6.95
CA LEU A 312 -1.32 -20.28 -6.57
C LEU A 312 -0.67 -18.94 -6.15
N ASN A 313 -1.04 -17.83 -6.79
CA ASN A 313 -0.60 -16.50 -6.38
C ASN A 313 -1.17 -16.11 -5.00
N PHE A 314 -2.43 -16.46 -4.71
CA PHE A 314 -3.02 -16.29 -3.39
C PHE A 314 -2.32 -17.14 -2.32
N LEU A 315 -2.10 -18.44 -2.60
CA LEU A 315 -1.38 -19.34 -1.69
C LEU A 315 0.07 -18.91 -1.47
N SER A 316 0.69 -18.27 -2.47
CA SER A 316 2.00 -17.64 -2.33
C SER A 316 1.96 -16.33 -1.54
N GLY A 317 0.84 -15.95 -0.95
CA GLY A 317 0.68 -14.80 -0.06
C GLY A 317 0.26 -13.50 -0.73
N ASN A 318 -0.05 -13.49 -2.04
CA ASN A 318 -0.51 -12.26 -2.72
C ASN A 318 -1.98 -11.96 -2.41
N ASP A 319 -2.29 -10.70 -2.14
CA ASP A 319 -3.63 -10.17 -1.97
C ASP A 319 -4.44 -10.31 -3.26
N ILE A 320 -5.68 -10.75 -3.13
CA ILE A 320 -6.66 -10.88 -4.20
C ILE A 320 -7.85 -9.92 -4.01
N GLY A 321 -7.83 -9.10 -2.95
CA GLY A 321 -8.89 -8.18 -2.57
C GLY A 321 -9.98 -8.81 -1.71
N ASP A 322 -10.88 -7.96 -1.21
CA ASP A 322 -11.89 -8.30 -0.19
C ASP A 322 -13.12 -9.05 -0.72
N GLY A 323 -13.19 -9.32 -2.03
CA GLY A 323 -14.34 -9.96 -2.68
C GLY A 323 -15.44 -8.99 -3.11
N SER A 324 -15.25 -7.68 -2.95
CA SER A 324 -16.14 -6.69 -3.57
C SER A 324 -16.03 -6.70 -5.10
N GLU A 325 -17.01 -6.12 -5.80
CA GLU A 325 -17.00 -6.04 -7.27
C GLU A 325 -15.68 -5.49 -7.79
N ASN A 326 -15.15 -6.09 -8.86
CA ASN A 326 -13.88 -5.74 -9.51
C ASN A 326 -12.61 -6.09 -8.71
N THR A 327 -12.69 -6.97 -7.71
CA THR A 327 -11.50 -7.57 -7.08
C THR A 327 -11.12 -8.89 -7.75
N ALA A 328 -9.84 -9.32 -7.62
CA ALA A 328 -9.41 -10.61 -8.15
C ALA A 328 -10.15 -11.77 -7.46
N LYS A 329 -10.46 -11.64 -6.16
CA LYS A 329 -11.28 -12.58 -5.40
C LYS A 329 -12.68 -12.72 -6.00
N HIS A 330 -13.35 -11.60 -6.30
CA HIS A 330 -14.69 -11.64 -6.90
C HIS A 330 -14.70 -12.35 -8.26
N TYR A 331 -13.71 -12.06 -9.12
CA TYR A 331 -13.58 -12.77 -10.40
C TYR A 331 -13.15 -14.22 -10.24
N LEU A 332 -12.45 -14.58 -9.16
CA LEU A 332 -12.12 -15.96 -8.86
C LEU A 332 -13.38 -16.74 -8.44
N ASP A 333 -14.22 -16.15 -7.60
CA ASP A 333 -15.53 -16.70 -7.23
C ASP A 333 -16.41 -16.92 -8.49
N ASP A 334 -16.49 -15.92 -9.39
CA ASP A 334 -17.19 -16.09 -10.67
C ASP A 334 -16.59 -17.20 -11.56
N ALA A 335 -15.27 -17.41 -11.47
CA ALA A 335 -14.60 -18.46 -12.22
C ALA A 335 -14.94 -19.86 -11.66
N ILE A 336 -15.06 -20.00 -10.34
CA ILE A 336 -15.50 -21.22 -9.66
C ILE A 336 -16.90 -21.57 -10.15
N ASP A 337 -17.86 -20.64 -10.03
CA ASP A 337 -19.23 -20.80 -10.50
C ASP A 337 -19.31 -21.20 -11.99
N TRP A 338 -18.52 -20.54 -12.85
CA TRP A 338 -18.45 -20.87 -14.28
C TRP A 338 -17.91 -22.28 -14.50
N LEU A 339 -16.83 -22.64 -13.81
CA LEU A 339 -16.18 -23.94 -13.96
C LEU A 339 -17.03 -25.08 -13.40
N GLN A 340 -17.70 -24.92 -12.26
CA GLN A 340 -18.67 -25.90 -11.76
C GLN A 340 -19.80 -26.11 -12.77
N THR A 341 -20.38 -25.02 -13.30
CA THR A 341 -21.48 -25.09 -14.28
C THR A 341 -21.10 -25.84 -15.56
N TYR A 342 -19.90 -25.63 -16.09
CA TYR A 342 -19.54 -26.08 -17.45
C TYR A 342 -18.48 -27.18 -17.51
N ALA A 343 -17.66 -27.29 -16.47
CA ALA A 343 -16.50 -28.17 -16.37
C ALA A 343 -16.45 -28.97 -15.05
N GLY A 344 -17.49 -28.92 -14.22
CA GLY A 344 -17.63 -29.77 -13.04
C GLY A 344 -18.03 -31.21 -13.35
N ALA A 345 -17.89 -32.09 -12.36
CA ALA A 345 -18.21 -33.51 -12.45
C ALA A 345 -19.72 -33.72 -12.38
N ASP A 346 -20.37 -33.05 -11.44
CA ASP A 346 -21.81 -33.12 -11.25
C ASP A 346 -22.55 -32.01 -12.02
N LYS A 347 -21.86 -30.89 -12.31
CA LYS A 347 -22.41 -29.75 -13.08
C LYS A 347 -23.69 -29.22 -12.42
N GLY A 348 -23.66 -29.05 -11.11
CA GLY A 348 -24.80 -28.62 -10.30
C GLY A 348 -25.23 -27.17 -10.56
N GLY A 349 -24.33 -26.34 -11.09
CA GLY A 349 -24.58 -24.91 -11.34
C GLY A 349 -24.43 -24.08 -10.07
N LEU A 350 -24.90 -22.82 -10.10
CA LEU A 350 -24.63 -21.75 -9.11
C LEU A 350 -25.12 -21.96 -7.67
N ASP A 351 -25.80 -23.07 -7.40
CA ASP A 351 -26.30 -23.41 -6.05
C ASP A 351 -25.42 -24.46 -5.37
N GLU A 352 -24.44 -25.00 -6.10
CA GLU A 352 -23.45 -25.94 -5.60
C GLU A 352 -22.37 -25.16 -4.84
N THR A 353 -21.91 -25.70 -3.71
CA THR A 353 -20.84 -25.06 -2.91
C THR A 353 -19.53 -25.85 -3.01
N PHE A 354 -19.55 -26.96 -3.74
CA PHE A 354 -18.41 -27.86 -3.97
C PHE A 354 -18.67 -28.67 -5.24
N ASP A 355 -17.75 -28.65 -6.20
CA ASP A 355 -17.71 -29.62 -7.30
C ASP A 355 -16.25 -30.05 -7.53
N THR A 356 -16.06 -31.13 -8.29
CA THR A 356 -14.75 -31.56 -8.79
C THR A 356 -14.59 -31.16 -10.24
N PHE A 357 -13.46 -30.53 -10.57
CA PHE A 357 -13.12 -30.19 -11.94
C PHE A 357 -12.98 -31.45 -12.80
N ALA A 358 -13.86 -31.59 -13.78
CA ALA A 358 -13.94 -32.70 -14.71
C ALA A 358 -14.23 -32.18 -16.13
N PRO A 359 -13.21 -31.67 -16.86
CA PRO A 359 -13.39 -31.00 -18.15
C PRO A 359 -13.89 -31.97 -19.23
N THR A 360 -15.21 -32.04 -19.38
CA THR A 360 -15.88 -32.95 -20.33
C THR A 360 -16.22 -32.26 -21.64
N GLY A 361 -15.23 -32.18 -22.52
CA GLY A 361 -15.39 -31.67 -23.88
C GLY A 361 -15.05 -30.19 -24.02
N ARG A 362 -15.14 -29.71 -25.27
CA ARG A 362 -14.60 -28.40 -25.66
C ARG A 362 -15.68 -27.33 -25.75
N ILE A 363 -15.48 -26.21 -25.08
CA ILE A 363 -16.30 -24.99 -25.26
C ILE A 363 -15.49 -23.98 -26.07
N LYS A 364 -16.13 -23.36 -27.06
CA LYS A 364 -15.48 -22.38 -27.93
C LYS A 364 -15.75 -20.96 -27.45
N THR A 365 -14.82 -20.05 -27.73
CA THR A 365 -14.95 -18.60 -27.46
C THR A 365 -16.18 -17.91 -28.09
N ASN A 366 -16.89 -18.57 -29.00
CA ASN A 366 -18.12 -18.06 -29.60
C ASN A 366 -19.39 -18.72 -29.07
N SER A 367 -19.30 -19.62 -28.08
CA SER A 367 -20.46 -20.19 -27.40
C SER A 367 -21.22 -19.11 -26.63
N SER A 368 -22.54 -19.29 -26.46
CA SER A 368 -23.33 -18.51 -25.50
C SER A 368 -22.77 -18.67 -24.10
N ASP A 369 -22.40 -19.89 -23.73
CA ASP A 369 -21.84 -20.27 -22.41
C ASP A 369 -20.58 -19.46 -22.05
N TRP A 370 -19.87 -18.93 -23.06
CA TRP A 370 -18.69 -18.08 -22.84
C TRP A 370 -19.03 -16.58 -22.84
N LYS A 371 -19.96 -16.16 -23.70
CA LYS A 371 -20.23 -14.73 -23.97
C LYS A 371 -21.34 -14.14 -23.13
N SER A 372 -22.29 -14.98 -22.75
CA SER A 372 -23.51 -14.63 -22.04
C SER A 372 -24.01 -15.89 -21.34
N PRO A 373 -23.22 -16.45 -20.41
CA PRO A 373 -23.68 -17.58 -19.59
C PRO A 373 -24.95 -17.20 -18.82
N ASP A 374 -25.86 -18.15 -18.67
CA ASP A 374 -27.13 -17.91 -17.99
C ASP A 374 -26.91 -17.93 -16.47
N GLY A 375 -27.23 -16.82 -15.79
CA GLY A 375 -27.25 -16.73 -14.33
C GLY A 375 -25.96 -16.26 -13.67
N LEU A 376 -24.84 -16.20 -14.41
CA LEU A 376 -23.57 -15.66 -13.91
C LEU A 376 -23.52 -14.14 -14.03
N ASP A 377 -22.80 -13.51 -13.09
CA ASP A 377 -22.62 -12.06 -13.04
C ASP A 377 -21.72 -11.55 -14.17
N HIS A 378 -20.70 -12.34 -14.55
CA HIS A 378 -19.77 -12.01 -15.62
C HIS A 378 -19.70 -13.07 -16.72
N SER A 379 -19.40 -12.63 -17.95
CA SER A 379 -19.07 -13.56 -19.03
C SER A 379 -17.70 -14.18 -18.79
N GLY A 380 -17.48 -15.42 -19.23
CA GLY A 380 -16.16 -16.04 -19.13
C GLY A 380 -15.05 -15.22 -19.78
N GLY A 381 -15.37 -14.41 -20.80
CA GLY A 381 -14.43 -13.47 -21.41
C GLY A 381 -14.00 -12.33 -20.48
N GLU A 382 -14.91 -11.80 -19.67
CA GLU A 382 -14.62 -10.76 -18.67
C GLU A 382 -13.78 -11.34 -17.53
N ILE A 383 -14.21 -12.49 -16.99
CA ILE A 383 -13.49 -13.22 -15.94
C ILE A 383 -12.05 -13.51 -16.37
N HIS A 384 -11.89 -14.07 -17.57
CA HIS A 384 -10.57 -14.36 -18.14
C HIS A 384 -9.69 -13.12 -18.25
N ASN A 385 -10.22 -11.99 -18.72
CA ASN A 385 -9.41 -10.79 -18.88
C ASN A 385 -8.95 -10.26 -17.53
N ALA A 386 -9.84 -10.25 -16.53
CA ALA A 386 -9.52 -9.77 -15.19
C ALA A 386 -8.48 -10.65 -14.48
N LEU A 387 -8.68 -11.97 -14.47
CA LEU A 387 -7.72 -12.89 -13.84
C LEU A 387 -6.39 -12.97 -14.59
N ALA A 388 -6.41 -12.85 -15.92
CA ALA A 388 -5.17 -12.77 -16.70
C ALA A 388 -4.41 -11.47 -16.40
N GLU A 389 -5.11 -10.34 -16.30
CA GLU A 389 -4.51 -9.05 -15.90
C GLU A 389 -3.88 -9.15 -14.51
N TYR A 390 -4.59 -9.73 -13.53
CA TYR A 390 -4.06 -9.95 -12.19
C TYR A 390 -2.84 -10.85 -12.20
N ASN A 391 -2.87 -11.98 -12.90
CA ASN A 391 -1.75 -12.91 -12.95
C ASN A 391 -0.53 -12.38 -13.74
N GLU A 392 -0.71 -11.37 -14.59
CA GLU A 392 0.36 -10.77 -15.41
C GLU A 392 0.92 -9.48 -14.81
N GLY A 393 0.14 -8.73 -14.03
CA GLY A 393 0.52 -7.40 -13.58
C GLY A 393 0.03 -7.01 -12.18
N GLY A 394 -0.65 -7.91 -11.48
CA GLY A 394 -1.20 -7.67 -10.14
C GLY A 394 -2.35 -6.67 -10.15
N THR A 395 -2.90 -6.33 -11.33
CA THR A 395 -3.99 -5.36 -11.48
C THR A 395 -5.29 -6.01 -11.92
N VAL A 396 -6.40 -5.42 -11.51
CA VAL A 396 -7.73 -5.74 -12.03
C VAL A 396 -8.38 -4.45 -12.50
N ASN A 397 -8.78 -4.40 -13.78
CA ASN A 397 -9.36 -3.20 -14.39
C ASN A 397 -8.44 -1.96 -14.26
N GLY A 398 -7.12 -2.16 -14.28
CA GLY A 398 -6.10 -1.12 -14.12
C GLY A 398 -5.88 -0.63 -12.69
N VAL A 399 -6.57 -1.20 -11.70
CA VAL A 399 -6.34 -0.93 -10.28
C VAL A 399 -5.40 -2.00 -9.74
N PHE A 400 -4.33 -1.58 -9.06
CA PHE A 400 -3.41 -2.52 -8.43
C PHE A 400 -4.05 -3.21 -7.22
N VAL A 401 -3.88 -4.52 -7.16
CA VAL A 401 -4.35 -5.41 -6.09
C VAL A 401 -3.16 -6.08 -5.41
N ALA A 402 -2.16 -6.51 -6.18
CA ALA A 402 -0.90 -7.08 -5.67
C ALA A 402 0.30 -6.54 -6.47
N GLY A 403 1.51 -6.70 -5.92
CA GLY A 403 2.75 -6.43 -6.66
C GLY A 403 2.91 -7.39 -7.85
N ASP A 404 3.52 -6.93 -8.94
CA ASP A 404 3.96 -7.79 -10.05
C ASP A 404 5.46 -8.07 -9.92
N ALA A 405 5.79 -9.34 -9.73
CA ALA A 405 7.15 -9.78 -9.49
C ALA A 405 8.05 -9.71 -10.74
N ASP A 406 7.46 -9.58 -11.93
CA ASP A 406 8.14 -9.42 -13.21
C ASP A 406 8.14 -7.94 -13.68
N SER A 407 7.48 -7.03 -12.93
CA SER A 407 7.29 -5.64 -13.32
C SER A 407 8.59 -4.84 -13.32
N LEU A 408 8.94 -4.31 -14.50
CA LEU A 408 9.98 -3.30 -14.65
C LEU A 408 9.62 -2.02 -13.86
N ALA A 409 8.35 -1.74 -13.56
CA ALA A 409 7.97 -0.59 -12.75
C ALA A 409 8.27 -0.81 -11.26
N PHE A 410 8.13 -2.03 -10.74
CA PHE A 410 8.62 -2.39 -9.40
C PHE A 410 10.15 -2.37 -9.36
N GLN A 411 10.81 -2.93 -10.37
CA GLN A 411 12.27 -2.86 -10.50
C GLN A 411 12.77 -1.42 -10.69
N ASN A 412 12.03 -0.56 -11.39
CA ASN A 412 12.35 0.86 -11.58
C ASN A 412 12.05 1.67 -10.32
N ALA A 413 10.97 1.39 -9.59
CA ALA A 413 10.70 2.03 -8.31
C ALA A 413 11.75 1.64 -7.26
N LEU A 414 12.15 0.37 -7.23
CA LEU A 414 13.26 -0.13 -6.42
C LEU A 414 14.60 0.44 -6.88
N ALA A 415 14.84 0.56 -8.20
CA ALA A 415 16.07 1.13 -8.75
C ALA A 415 16.15 2.65 -8.57
N ASP A 416 15.03 3.36 -8.71
CA ASP A 416 14.90 4.80 -8.43
C ASP A 416 15.16 5.01 -6.94
N ALA A 417 14.58 4.19 -6.07
CA ALA A 417 14.87 4.22 -4.64
C ALA A 417 16.36 3.96 -4.32
N LEU A 418 16.95 2.92 -4.92
CA LEU A 418 18.38 2.63 -4.78
C LEU A 418 19.28 3.73 -5.38
N SER A 419 18.82 4.46 -6.39
CA SER A 419 19.56 5.54 -7.06
C SER A 419 19.50 6.86 -6.28
N GLU A 420 18.38 7.09 -5.58
CA GLU A 420 18.17 8.23 -4.68
C GLU A 420 18.81 8.02 -3.31
N GLY A 421 19.41 6.84 -3.07
CA GLY A 421 20.12 6.53 -1.83
C GLY A 421 19.19 6.17 -0.67
N MET A 422 17.98 5.69 -0.99
CA MET A 422 16.89 5.38 -0.06
C MET A 422 17.16 4.19 0.89
N PHE A 423 18.34 3.57 0.83
CA PHE A 423 18.79 2.58 1.80
C PHE A 423 20.18 2.97 2.30
N GLU A 424 20.28 3.44 3.54
CA GLU A 424 21.58 3.61 4.19
C GLU A 424 22.18 2.22 4.48
N ASP A 425 23.37 2.02 3.92
CA ASP A 425 24.28 0.88 4.06
C ASP A 425 23.90 -0.44 3.38
N THR A 426 24.11 -0.48 2.05
CA THR A 426 24.65 -1.70 1.45
C THR A 426 26.00 -1.40 0.81
N SER A 427 27.04 -1.23 1.62
CA SER A 427 28.44 -1.28 1.14
C SER A 427 28.86 -2.68 0.64
N SER A 428 27.92 -3.56 0.32
CA SER A 428 28.18 -4.84 -0.34
C SER A 428 28.17 -4.63 -1.86
N THR A 429 29.36 -4.48 -2.43
CA THR A 429 29.60 -4.46 -3.89
C THR A 429 29.00 -5.67 -4.62
N THR A 430 28.59 -6.71 -3.89
CA THR A 430 28.00 -7.92 -4.44
C THR A 430 26.56 -7.68 -4.93
N PHE A 431 25.74 -6.92 -4.19
CA PHE A 431 24.32 -6.72 -4.53
C PHE A 431 24.12 -5.84 -5.78
N ARG A 432 24.91 -4.76 -5.90
CA ARG A 432 24.94 -3.92 -7.12
C ARG A 432 25.40 -4.72 -8.36
N SER A 433 26.39 -5.60 -8.19
CA SER A 433 26.91 -6.40 -9.31
C SER A 433 25.92 -7.48 -9.78
N GLU A 434 25.08 -7.99 -8.88
CA GLU A 434 24.06 -8.99 -9.20
C GLU A 434 22.85 -8.34 -9.88
N LEU A 435 22.40 -7.17 -9.42
CA LEU A 435 21.30 -6.44 -10.05
C LEU A 435 21.64 -5.91 -11.46
N GLU A 436 22.84 -5.35 -11.63
CA GLU A 436 23.31 -4.87 -12.94
C GLU A 436 23.45 -6.03 -13.95
N ASN A 437 23.85 -7.22 -13.49
CA ASN A 437 23.91 -8.41 -14.35
C ASN A 437 22.50 -8.91 -14.72
N THR A 438 21.56 -8.92 -13.78
CA THR A 438 20.19 -9.39 -14.03
C THR A 438 19.45 -8.47 -15.01
N VAL A 439 19.62 -7.15 -14.88
CA VAL A 439 19.07 -6.15 -15.82
C VAL A 439 19.74 -6.27 -17.20
N TYR A 440 21.05 -6.53 -17.25
CA TYR A 440 21.76 -6.74 -18.51
C TYR A 440 21.33 -8.04 -19.21
N GLU A 441 21.16 -9.15 -18.48
CA GLU A 441 20.74 -10.43 -19.05
C GLU A 441 19.27 -10.45 -19.49
N THR A 442 18.37 -9.79 -18.75
CA THR A 442 16.97 -9.63 -19.17
C THR A 442 16.82 -8.74 -20.40
N SER A 443 17.58 -7.63 -20.49
CA SER A 443 17.57 -6.75 -21.66
C SER A 443 18.25 -7.36 -22.90
N LEU A 444 19.23 -8.26 -22.71
CA LEU A 444 19.82 -9.08 -23.78
C LEU A 444 18.82 -10.14 -24.29
N ASN A 445 18.12 -10.83 -23.37
CA ASN A 445 17.13 -11.86 -23.71
C ASN A 445 15.86 -11.28 -24.34
N ALA A 446 15.50 -10.03 -24.01
CA ALA A 446 14.44 -9.27 -24.66
C ALA A 446 14.84 -8.65 -26.02
N GLY A 447 16.12 -8.74 -26.41
CA GLY A 447 16.63 -8.25 -27.71
C GLY A 447 16.72 -6.73 -27.83
N ILE A 448 16.75 -6.00 -26.70
CA ILE A 448 16.73 -4.54 -26.65
C ILE A 448 18.13 -3.94 -26.89
N ILE A 449 19.18 -4.68 -26.54
CA ILE A 449 20.59 -4.27 -26.70
C ILE A 449 21.28 -5.25 -27.65
N GLY A 450 21.99 -4.74 -28.67
CA GLY A 450 22.76 -5.58 -29.60
C GLY A 450 24.03 -6.14 -28.96
N ASP A 451 24.46 -7.34 -29.40
CA ASP A 451 25.64 -8.13 -28.98
C ASP A 451 27.00 -7.43 -29.23
N GLY A 452 27.18 -6.23 -28.68
CA GLY A 452 28.40 -5.47 -28.72
C GLY A 452 28.84 -5.12 -27.32
N ALA A 453 29.96 -5.71 -26.88
CA ALA A 453 30.61 -5.44 -25.61
C ALA A 453 30.80 -3.92 -25.39
N LEU A 454 30.01 -3.36 -24.48
CA LEU A 454 30.26 -2.05 -23.88
C LEU A 454 31.20 -2.27 -22.70
N ASP A 455 32.41 -1.73 -22.82
CA ASP A 455 33.45 -1.74 -21.80
C ASP A 455 32.97 -0.92 -20.59
N ILE A 456 32.95 -1.55 -19.41
CA ILE A 456 32.29 -1.09 -18.15
C ILE A 456 33.07 0.07 -17.48
N ALA A 457 33.82 0.87 -18.25
CA ALA A 457 34.65 1.95 -17.73
C ALA A 457 34.18 3.37 -18.11
N ASP A 458 33.16 3.52 -18.97
CA ASP A 458 32.84 4.83 -19.59
C ASP A 458 31.35 5.26 -19.59
N THR A 459 30.52 4.74 -18.68
CA THR A 459 29.14 5.24 -18.49
C THR A 459 29.01 6.15 -17.27
N GLN A 460 29.78 7.25 -17.27
CA GLN A 460 29.30 8.49 -16.65
C GLN A 460 28.42 9.20 -17.67
N TYR A 461 27.20 9.58 -17.27
CA TYR A 461 26.21 10.34 -18.05
C TYR A 461 25.57 9.62 -19.24
N ILE A 462 24.38 9.05 -19.02
CA ILE A 462 23.25 9.28 -19.95
C ILE A 462 22.04 9.68 -19.09
N ALA A 463 21.90 10.98 -18.91
CA ALA A 463 20.68 11.62 -18.44
C ALA A 463 19.82 11.97 -19.68
N ILE A 464 18.52 11.68 -19.58
CA ILE A 464 17.39 12.27 -20.34
C ILE A 464 17.27 11.88 -21.83
N ALA A 465 16.20 11.15 -22.15
CA ALA A 465 15.18 11.52 -23.15
C ALA A 465 13.90 10.72 -22.94
#